data_AF-A0A924S404-F1
#
_entry.id   AF-A0A924S404-F1
#
_cell.length_a   1.000
_cell.length_b   1.000
_cell.length_c   1.000
_cell.angle_alpha   90.00
_cell.angle_beta   90.00
_cell.angle_gamma   90.00
#
_symmetry.space_group_name_H-M   'P 1'
#
loop_
_entity.id
_entity.type
_entity.pdbx_description
1 polymer ?
#
loop_
_entity_poly.entity_id
_entity_poly.type
_entity_poly.pdbx_seq_one_letter_code
_entity_poly.pdbx_strand_id
1 'polypeptide(L)'
;MLSSLSIQARAMLFFSLLFGSQAVVIAGLVFGWSPAVFVSLGLALCVATAWVFATGMILVRRMITEFTAHAISMGHGDLSTNIRTNGPAASTASLRALKTLQEELRKTIGAIRSGTHEVSTASSEIATGNQDLSQRTEQTASNLQQTASSLSQLTGNVRQSADSAAQANQLASSATQVARRGGAVVSQVVATMEEINSSSKKISDIIGVIDGIAFQTNILALNGAVEGAPAG
;
A
#
# COMPACT_ATOMS: atom_id res chain seq x y z
N MET A 1 48.99 55.66 2.28
CA MET A 1 49.17 55.30 0.85
C MET A 1 49.75 53.91 0.62
N LEU A 2 50.66 53.37 1.46
CA LEU A 2 51.24 52.02 1.24
C LEU A 2 50.36 50.83 1.68
N SER A 3 49.26 51.07 2.41
CA SER A 3 48.32 50.03 2.88
C SER A 3 47.35 49.53 1.81
N SER A 4 47.16 50.27 0.71
CA SER A 4 46.32 49.88 -0.43
C SER A 4 47.09 49.16 -1.54
N LEU A 5 48.42 49.07 -1.43
CA LEU A 5 49.25 48.42 -2.43
C LEU A 5 49.12 46.89 -2.36
N SER A 6 49.10 46.24 -3.52
CA SER A 6 49.11 44.78 -3.62
C SER A 6 50.42 44.20 -3.07
N ILE A 7 50.39 42.91 -2.69
CA ILE A 7 51.58 42.17 -2.24
C ILE A 7 52.69 42.26 -3.31
N GLN A 8 52.32 42.18 -4.60
CA GLN A 8 53.25 42.36 -5.72
C GLN A 8 53.85 43.75 -5.78
N ALA A 9 53.06 44.80 -5.56
CA ALA A 9 53.56 46.19 -5.55
C ALA A 9 54.50 46.44 -4.36
N ARG A 10 54.25 45.83 -3.20
CA ARG A 10 55.16 45.90 -2.05
C ARG A 10 56.44 45.09 -2.25
N ALA A 11 56.35 43.93 -2.90
CA ALA A 11 57.52 43.16 -3.30
C ALA A 11 58.37 43.94 -4.31
N MET A 12 57.75 44.55 -5.32
CA MET A 12 58.45 45.45 -6.26
C MET A 12 59.11 46.63 -5.55
N LEU A 13 58.44 47.26 -4.58
CA LEU A 13 59.04 48.33 -3.77
C LEU A 13 60.21 47.85 -2.92
N PHE A 14 60.12 46.66 -2.33
CA PHE A 14 61.23 46.06 -1.59
C PHE A 14 62.44 45.82 -2.51
N PHE A 15 62.22 45.21 -3.68
CA PHE A 15 63.29 44.99 -4.65
C PHE A 15 63.84 46.31 -5.19
N SER A 16 63.00 47.30 -5.51
CA SER A 16 63.48 48.60 -6.01
C SER A 16 64.29 49.37 -4.95
N LEU A 17 63.90 49.31 -3.68
CA LEU A 17 64.70 49.84 -2.57
C LEU A 17 66.02 49.08 -2.41
N LEU A 18 66.01 47.74 -2.51
CA LEU A 18 67.21 46.92 -2.42
C LEU A 18 68.21 47.24 -3.53
N PHE A 19 67.76 47.32 -4.78
CA PHE A 19 68.59 47.72 -5.92
C PHE A 19 69.01 49.19 -5.85
N GLY A 20 68.13 50.08 -5.41
CA GLY A 20 68.42 51.50 -5.21
C GLY A 20 69.52 51.74 -4.18
N SER A 21 69.62 50.87 -3.15
CA SER A 21 70.70 50.93 -2.16
C SER A 21 72.08 50.74 -2.78
N GLN A 22 72.21 49.89 -3.80
CA GLN A 22 73.47 49.64 -4.50
C GLN A 22 73.89 50.86 -5.31
N ALA A 23 72.94 51.51 -5.99
CA ALA A 23 73.20 52.73 -6.75
C ALA A 23 73.67 53.90 -5.85
N VAL A 24 73.09 54.01 -4.66
CA VAL A 24 73.49 54.99 -3.64
C VAL A 24 74.93 54.76 -3.17
N VAL A 25 75.31 53.51 -2.91
CA VAL A 25 76.69 53.17 -2.50
C VAL A 25 77.70 53.48 -3.60
N ILE A 26 77.38 53.13 -4.86
CA ILE A 26 78.24 53.40 -6.02
C ILE A 26 78.40 54.92 -6.23
N ALA A 27 77.30 55.68 -6.17
CA ALA A 27 77.35 57.15 -6.30
C ALA A 27 78.20 57.80 -5.20
N GLY A 28 78.06 57.36 -3.95
CA GLY A 28 78.87 57.86 -2.84
C GLY A 28 80.37 57.60 -3.03
N LEU A 29 80.74 56.45 -3.61
CA LEU A 29 82.14 56.09 -3.90
C LEU A 29 82.73 56.95 -5.03
N VAL A 30 81.93 57.26 -6.06
CA VAL A 30 82.37 58.09 -7.20
C VAL A 30 82.51 59.56 -6.83
N PHE A 31 81.60 60.10 -5.99
CA PHE A 31 81.58 61.53 -5.61
C PHE A 31 82.32 61.85 -4.31
N GLY A 32 82.97 60.87 -3.67
CA GLY A 32 83.83 61.10 -2.50
C GLY A 32 83.09 61.56 -1.24
N TRP A 33 81.90 61.01 -0.97
CA TRP A 33 81.12 61.39 0.20
C TRP A 33 81.81 61.03 1.52
N SER A 34 81.54 61.82 2.57
CA SER A 34 82.11 61.55 3.88
C SER A 34 81.53 60.25 4.47
N PRO A 35 82.29 59.51 5.29
CA PRO A 35 81.83 58.26 5.89
C PRO A 35 80.51 58.39 6.68
N ALA A 36 80.24 59.57 7.25
CA ALA A 36 79.01 59.84 8.00
C ALA A 36 77.74 59.85 7.11
N VAL A 37 77.86 60.27 5.85
CA VAL A 37 76.74 60.28 4.89
C VAL A 37 76.39 58.85 4.47
N PHE A 38 77.38 57.98 4.27
CA PHE A 38 77.15 56.57 3.98
C PHE A 38 76.40 55.85 5.11
N VAL A 39 76.80 56.09 6.36
CA VAL A 39 76.18 55.43 7.52
C VAL A 39 74.73 55.85 7.70
N SER A 40 74.44 57.16 7.61
CA SER A 40 73.07 57.68 7.80
C SER A 40 72.11 57.23 6.70
N LEU A 41 72.54 57.27 5.44
CA LEU A 41 71.71 56.87 4.31
C LEU A 41 71.51 55.35 4.25
N GLY A 42 72.55 54.58 4.56
CA GLY A 42 72.47 53.13 4.69
C GLY A 42 71.48 52.71 5.79
N LEU A 43 71.54 53.35 6.96
CA LEU A 43 70.60 53.10 8.05
C LEU A 43 69.15 53.40 7.65
N ALA A 44 68.91 54.54 6.99
CA ALA A 44 67.57 54.92 6.53
C ALA A 44 67.01 53.90 5.52
N LEU A 45 67.85 53.39 4.63
CA LEU A 45 67.47 52.39 3.62
C LEU A 45 67.21 51.02 4.25
N CYS A 46 68.01 50.61 5.25
CA CYS A 46 67.76 49.41 6.05
C CYS A 46 66.44 49.49 6.80
N VAL A 47 66.12 50.65 7.41
CA VAL A 47 64.85 50.84 8.12
C VAL A 47 63.68 50.82 7.14
N ALA A 48 63.80 51.47 5.97
CA ALA A 48 62.74 51.47 4.96
C ALA A 48 62.47 50.07 4.38
N THR A 49 63.53 49.32 4.04
CA THR A 49 63.40 47.94 3.53
C THR A 49 62.85 46.99 4.60
N ALA A 50 63.32 47.08 5.84
CA ALA A 50 62.79 46.32 6.97
C ALA A 50 61.30 46.63 7.23
N TRP A 51 60.90 47.90 7.13
CA TRP A 51 59.50 48.30 7.32
C TRP A 51 58.57 47.79 6.21
N VAL A 52 58.99 47.86 4.94
CA VAL A 52 58.24 47.29 3.80
C VAL A 52 58.14 45.77 3.92
N PHE A 53 59.21 45.09 4.34
CA PHE A 53 59.22 43.64 4.54
C PHE A 53 58.32 43.20 5.70
N ALA A 54 58.43 43.86 6.86
CA ALA A 54 57.61 43.58 8.03
C ALA A 54 56.11 43.78 7.74
N THR A 55 55.74 44.88 7.10
CA THR A 55 54.35 45.14 6.71
C THR A 55 53.85 44.18 5.63
N GLY A 56 54.73 43.69 4.75
CA GLY A 56 54.43 42.60 3.80
C GLY A 56 54.13 41.28 4.50
N MET A 57 54.99 40.85 5.44
CA MET A 57 54.79 39.60 6.21
C MET A 57 53.52 39.62 7.07
N ILE A 58 53.20 40.74 7.71
CA ILE A 58 51.98 40.87 8.53
C ILE A 58 50.73 40.64 7.67
N LEU A 59 50.70 41.16 6.44
CA LEU A 59 49.57 41.00 5.53
C LEU A 59 49.38 39.54 5.11
N VAL A 60 50.48 38.85 4.74
CA VAL A 60 50.44 37.43 4.34
C VAL A 60 50.00 36.54 5.50
N ARG A 61 50.55 36.76 6.71
CA ARG A 61 50.16 36.00 7.91
C ARG A 61 48.67 36.13 8.18
N ARG A 62 48.15 37.36 8.16
CA ARG A 62 46.72 37.63 8.40
C ARG A 62 45.83 36.90 7.39
N MET A 63 46.22 36.90 6.12
CA MET A 63 45.47 36.20 5.07
C MET A 63 45.45 34.68 5.25
N ILE A 64 46.60 34.08 5.59
CA ILE A 64 46.67 32.64 5.86
C ILE A 64 45.81 32.30 7.08
N THR A 65 45.90 33.08 8.17
CA THR A 65 45.08 32.83 9.36
C THR A 65 43.58 32.97 9.10
N GLU A 66 43.16 33.97 8.32
CA GLU A 66 41.74 34.16 7.96
C GLU A 66 41.25 33.02 7.06
N PHE A 67 42.03 32.61 6.06
CA PHE A 67 41.71 31.46 5.20
C PHE A 67 41.60 30.16 6.01
N THR A 68 42.59 29.87 6.86
CA THR A 68 42.61 28.66 7.69
C THR A 68 41.46 28.65 8.68
N ALA A 69 41.11 29.79 9.31
CA ALA A 69 39.98 29.87 10.21
C ALA A 69 38.64 29.56 9.50
N HIS A 70 38.42 30.12 8.32
CA HIS A 70 37.22 29.82 7.53
C HIS A 70 37.22 28.37 7.02
N ALA A 71 38.35 27.83 6.58
CA ALA A 71 38.45 26.44 6.14
C ALA A 71 38.17 25.45 7.27
N ILE A 72 38.69 25.71 8.48
CA ILE A 72 38.41 24.89 9.67
C ILE A 72 36.92 24.98 10.07
N SER A 73 36.35 26.19 10.09
CA SER A 73 34.92 26.41 10.34
C SER A 73 34.05 25.59 9.38
N MET A 74 34.38 25.63 8.08
CA MET A 74 33.68 24.85 7.05
C MET A 74 33.87 23.34 7.25
N GLY A 75 35.07 22.90 7.64
CA GLY A 75 35.34 21.50 7.99
C GLY A 75 34.52 20.98 9.17
N HIS A 76 34.17 21.86 10.13
CA HIS A 76 33.24 21.56 11.22
C HIS A 76 31.77 21.70 10.84
N GLY A 77 31.45 22.01 9.57
CA GLY A 77 30.08 22.19 9.09
C GLY A 77 29.48 23.56 9.41
N ASP A 78 30.23 24.47 10.04
CA ASP A 78 29.80 25.86 10.20
C ASP A 78 30.06 26.64 8.90
N LEU A 79 29.05 26.56 8.04
CA LEU A 79 28.99 27.36 6.83
C LEU A 79 28.38 28.73 7.08
N SER A 80 28.04 29.17 8.29
CA SER A 80 27.34 30.46 8.53
C SER A 80 28.26 31.69 8.45
N THR A 81 29.57 31.48 8.54
CA THR A 81 30.56 32.55 8.56
C THR A 81 30.59 33.34 7.25
N ASN A 82 30.72 34.67 7.34
CA ASN A 82 30.78 35.56 6.17
C ASN A 82 32.23 35.77 5.74
N ILE A 83 32.62 35.18 4.61
CA ILE A 83 33.95 35.34 4.03
C ILE A 83 34.02 36.70 3.31
N ARG A 84 34.68 37.67 3.94
CA ARG A 84 34.88 39.01 3.36
C ARG A 84 35.99 38.96 2.31
N THR A 85 35.69 39.34 1.08
CA THR A 85 36.65 39.38 -0.04
C THR A 85 37.15 40.79 -0.37
N ASN A 86 37.19 41.69 0.63
CA ASN A 86 37.57 43.09 0.43
C ASN A 86 39.09 43.23 0.54
N GLY A 87 39.77 43.61 -0.57
CA GLY A 87 41.21 43.81 -0.60
C GLY A 87 41.79 43.72 -2.02
N PRO A 88 43.12 43.89 -2.19
CA PRO A 88 43.80 43.76 -3.47
C PRO A 88 43.48 42.45 -4.20
N ALA A 89 43.36 42.48 -5.53
CA ALA A 89 42.87 41.34 -6.32
C ALA A 89 43.69 40.04 -6.12
N ALA A 90 45.02 40.15 -6.02
CA ALA A 90 45.91 39.01 -5.81
C ALA A 90 45.75 38.36 -4.41
N SER A 91 45.35 39.14 -3.41
CA SER A 91 45.21 38.68 -2.03
C SER A 91 43.81 38.09 -1.77
N THR A 92 42.82 38.44 -2.59
CA THR A 92 41.42 38.03 -2.39
C THR A 92 40.98 36.83 -3.23
N ALA A 93 41.81 36.33 -4.15
CA ALA A 93 41.47 35.21 -5.03
C ALA A 93 41.15 33.91 -4.27
N SER A 94 42.00 33.51 -3.32
CA SER A 94 41.79 32.30 -2.51
C SER A 94 40.55 32.39 -1.61
N LEU A 95 40.30 33.57 -1.03
CA LEU A 95 39.09 33.83 -0.24
C LEU A 95 37.82 33.80 -1.11
N ARG A 96 37.90 34.26 -2.37
CA ARG A 96 36.79 34.16 -3.32
C ARG A 96 36.50 32.71 -3.69
N ALA A 97 37.52 31.91 -3.96
CA ALA A 97 37.36 30.47 -4.21
C ALA A 97 36.74 29.76 -3.00
N LEU A 98 37.20 30.07 -1.79
CA LEU A 98 36.62 29.54 -0.54
C LEU A 98 35.16 29.96 -0.36
N LYS A 99 34.81 31.21 -0.69
CA LYS A 99 33.43 31.70 -0.68
C LYS A 99 32.55 30.93 -1.66
N THR A 100 33.01 30.72 -2.90
CA THR A 100 32.27 29.91 -3.88
C THR A 100 32.08 28.47 -3.38
N LEU A 101 33.12 27.87 -2.79
CA LEU A 101 33.02 26.53 -2.20
C LEU A 101 32.00 26.50 -1.05
N GLN A 102 31.99 27.51 -0.17
CA GLN A 102 31.00 27.64 0.90
C GLN A 102 29.58 27.77 0.35
N GLU A 103 29.37 28.58 -0.69
CA GLU A 103 28.07 28.77 -1.32
C GLU A 103 27.54 27.48 -1.97
N GLU A 104 28.39 26.74 -2.69
CA GLU A 104 28.00 25.45 -3.27
C GLU A 104 27.72 24.40 -2.21
N LEU A 105 28.54 24.29 -1.16
CA LEU A 105 28.24 23.39 -0.03
C LEU A 105 26.92 23.74 0.65
N ARG A 106 26.62 25.03 0.87
CA ARG A 106 25.32 25.46 1.43
C ARG A 106 24.16 25.03 0.53
N LYS A 107 24.28 25.17 -0.79
CA LYS A 107 23.25 24.73 -1.74
C LYS A 107 23.07 23.21 -1.69
N THR A 108 24.14 22.43 -1.74
CA THR A 108 24.08 20.97 -1.69
C THR A 108 23.46 20.48 -0.38
N ILE A 109 23.90 21.01 0.76
CA ILE A 109 23.34 20.66 2.07
C ILE A 109 21.87 21.10 2.17
N GLY A 110 21.51 22.26 1.62
CA GLY A 110 20.12 22.72 1.53
C GLY A 110 19.24 21.76 0.72
N ALA A 111 19.72 21.32 -0.45
CA ALA A 111 19.03 20.34 -1.29
C ALA A 111 18.89 18.98 -0.59
N ILE A 112 19.95 18.49 0.07
CA ILE A 112 19.90 17.26 0.88
C ILE A 112 18.85 17.41 1.99
N ARG A 113 18.86 18.51 2.74
CA ARG A 113 17.90 18.76 3.81
C ARG A 113 16.45 18.77 3.29
N SER A 114 16.19 19.44 2.17
CA SER A 114 14.87 19.43 1.53
C SER A 114 14.45 18.02 1.15
N GLY A 115 15.33 17.27 0.46
CA GLY A 115 15.06 15.89 0.08
C GLY A 115 14.81 14.97 1.28
N THR A 116 15.57 15.12 2.38
CA THR A 116 15.31 14.34 3.60
C THR A 116 13.97 14.70 4.25
N HIS A 117 13.52 15.95 4.16
CA HIS A 117 12.23 16.36 4.67
C HIS A 117 11.10 15.77 3.82
N GLU A 118 11.21 15.79 2.49
CA GLU A 118 10.28 15.15 1.57
C GLU A 118 10.20 13.62 1.81
N VAL A 119 11.34 12.94 1.97
CA VAL A 119 11.39 11.51 2.29
C VAL A 119 10.73 11.23 3.65
N SER A 120 10.94 12.08 4.65
CA SER A 120 10.30 11.95 5.97
C SER A 120 8.78 12.07 5.87
N THR A 121 8.29 13.04 5.10
CA THR A 121 6.85 13.24 4.87
C THR A 121 6.26 12.04 4.13
N ALA A 122 6.86 11.62 3.01
CA ALA A 122 6.41 10.46 2.25
C ALA A 122 6.41 9.17 3.10
N SER A 123 7.42 8.99 3.97
CA SER A 123 7.47 7.83 4.88
C SER A 123 6.34 7.86 5.90
N SER A 124 5.97 9.03 6.42
CA SER A 124 4.83 9.20 7.35
C SER A 124 3.49 8.93 6.65
N GLU A 125 3.34 9.36 5.41
CA GLU A 125 2.17 9.06 4.59
C GLU A 125 2.06 7.56 4.30
N ILE A 126 3.17 6.90 3.94
CA ILE A 126 3.23 5.45 3.76
C ILE A 126 2.85 4.72 5.05
N ALA A 127 3.39 5.14 6.20
CA ALA A 127 3.07 4.50 7.48
C ALA A 127 1.58 4.60 7.80
N THR A 128 0.97 5.77 7.59
CA THR A 128 -0.47 5.99 7.77
C THR A 128 -1.29 5.15 6.81
N GLY A 129 -0.93 5.13 5.53
CA GLY A 129 -1.61 4.33 4.51
C GLY A 129 -1.50 2.83 4.78
N ASN A 130 -0.36 2.36 5.30
CA ASN A 130 -0.17 0.96 5.65
C ASN A 130 -1.00 0.56 6.87
N GLN A 131 -1.21 1.48 7.83
CA GLN A 131 -2.11 1.27 8.96
C GLN A 131 -3.58 1.17 8.53
N ASP A 132 -4.05 2.05 7.64
CA ASP A 132 -5.39 1.95 7.03
C ASP A 132 -5.57 0.64 6.26
N LEU A 133 -4.57 0.26 5.46
CA LEU A 133 -4.59 -1.00 4.71
C LEU A 133 -4.65 -2.21 5.66
N SER A 134 -3.90 -2.20 6.76
CA SER A 134 -3.95 -3.25 7.78
C SER A 134 -5.35 -3.37 8.37
N GLN A 135 -5.97 -2.25 8.78
CA GLN A 135 -7.33 -2.23 9.33
C GLN A 135 -8.36 -2.77 8.33
N ARG A 136 -8.25 -2.37 7.05
CA ARG A 136 -9.13 -2.86 5.98
C ARG A 136 -8.93 -4.35 5.70
N THR A 137 -7.69 -4.83 5.79
CA THR A 137 -7.36 -6.26 5.67
C THR A 137 -7.99 -7.05 6.81
N GLU A 138 -7.86 -6.58 8.05
CA GLU A 138 -8.49 -7.19 9.23
C GLU A 138 -10.03 -7.22 9.11
N GLN A 139 -10.65 -6.12 8.69
CA GLN A 139 -12.08 -6.08 8.45
C GLN A 139 -12.52 -7.05 7.35
N THR A 140 -11.73 -7.14 6.28
CA THR A 140 -11.99 -8.08 5.16
C THR A 140 -11.89 -9.52 5.64
N ALA A 141 -10.89 -9.85 6.45
CA ALA A 141 -10.73 -11.18 7.04
C ALA A 141 -11.93 -11.53 7.94
N SER A 142 -12.40 -10.59 8.77
CA SER A 142 -13.60 -10.76 9.59
C SER A 142 -14.85 -11.01 8.74
N ASN A 143 -15.04 -10.25 7.66
CA ASN A 143 -16.16 -10.44 6.74
C ASN A 143 -16.12 -11.80 6.03
N LEU A 144 -14.92 -12.26 5.67
CA LEU A 144 -14.68 -13.59 5.09
C LEU A 144 -15.02 -14.70 6.09
N GLN A 145 -14.64 -14.53 7.36
CA GLN A 145 -14.96 -15.49 8.42
C GLN A 145 -16.48 -15.57 8.66
N GLN A 146 -17.18 -14.43 8.66
CA GLN A 146 -18.64 -14.42 8.75
C GLN A 146 -19.28 -15.10 7.53
N THR A 147 -18.76 -14.85 6.32
CA THR A 147 -19.23 -15.50 5.09
C THR A 147 -19.02 -17.02 5.13
N ALA A 148 -17.86 -17.48 5.60
CA ALA A 148 -17.58 -18.90 5.78
C ALA A 148 -18.53 -19.56 6.79
N SER A 149 -18.84 -18.87 7.89
CA SER A 149 -19.83 -19.34 8.87
C SER A 149 -21.24 -19.42 8.25
N SER A 150 -21.67 -18.41 7.52
CA SER A 150 -22.94 -18.43 6.79
C SER A 150 -23.01 -19.54 5.75
N LEU A 151 -21.90 -19.83 5.05
CA LEU A 151 -21.81 -20.96 4.13
C LEU A 151 -21.92 -22.30 4.87
N SER A 152 -21.28 -22.46 6.03
CA SER A 152 -21.43 -23.66 6.85
C SER A 152 -22.89 -23.90 7.27
N GLN A 153 -23.59 -22.84 7.69
CA GLN A 153 -25.00 -22.92 8.04
C GLN A 153 -25.87 -23.25 6.82
N LEU A 154 -25.61 -22.62 5.66
CA LEU A 154 -26.29 -22.92 4.41
C LEU A 154 -26.09 -24.38 3.98
N THR A 155 -24.86 -24.90 4.06
CA THR A 155 -24.58 -26.32 3.77
C THR A 155 -25.36 -27.24 4.70
N GLY A 156 -25.47 -26.90 5.99
CA GLY A 156 -26.31 -27.63 6.94
C GLY A 156 -27.78 -27.67 6.52
N ASN A 157 -28.35 -26.51 6.16
CA ASN A 157 -29.74 -26.40 5.70
C ASN A 157 -29.99 -27.17 4.39
N VAL A 158 -29.04 -27.13 3.46
CA VAL A 158 -29.12 -27.90 2.21
C VAL A 158 -29.10 -29.40 2.49
N ARG A 159 -28.24 -29.87 3.40
CA ARG A 159 -28.20 -31.27 3.81
C ARG A 159 -29.52 -31.71 4.45
N GLN A 160 -30.06 -30.92 5.37
CA GLN A 160 -31.36 -31.19 5.99
C GLN A 160 -32.50 -31.24 4.96
N SER A 161 -32.45 -30.35 3.95
CA SER A 161 -33.44 -30.33 2.87
C SER A 161 -33.35 -31.60 2.01
N ALA A 162 -32.13 -32.07 1.71
CA ALA A 162 -31.92 -33.33 0.99
C ALA A 162 -32.41 -34.54 1.78
N ASP A 163 -32.12 -34.61 3.08
CA ASP A 163 -32.61 -35.69 3.96
C ASP A 163 -34.14 -35.69 4.05
N SER A 164 -34.75 -34.50 4.13
CA SER A 164 -36.22 -34.35 4.15
C SER A 164 -36.85 -34.81 2.84
N ALA A 165 -36.25 -34.48 1.69
CA ALA A 165 -36.70 -34.93 0.39
C ALA A 165 -36.60 -36.46 0.24
N ALA A 166 -35.52 -37.07 0.76
CA ALA A 166 -35.35 -38.52 0.77
C ALA A 166 -36.43 -39.20 1.63
N GLN A 167 -36.71 -38.67 2.82
CA GLN A 167 -37.79 -39.17 3.68
C GLN A 167 -39.17 -39.04 3.02
N ALA A 168 -39.46 -37.90 2.40
CA ALA A 168 -40.71 -37.67 1.68
C ALA A 168 -40.88 -38.68 0.52
N ASN A 169 -39.82 -38.95 -0.23
CA ASN A 169 -39.82 -39.95 -1.30
C ASN A 169 -40.11 -41.37 -0.76
N GLN A 170 -39.52 -41.74 0.37
CA GLN A 170 -39.77 -43.03 1.01
C GLN A 170 -41.22 -43.16 1.51
N LEU A 171 -41.76 -42.09 2.08
CA LEU A 171 -43.15 -42.04 2.52
C LEU A 171 -44.12 -42.16 1.33
N ALA A 172 -43.86 -41.43 0.24
CA ALA A 172 -44.66 -41.50 -0.99
C ALA A 172 -44.64 -42.91 -1.62
N SER A 173 -43.47 -43.56 -1.66
CA SER A 173 -43.31 -44.95 -2.11
C SER A 173 -44.15 -45.91 -1.25
N SER A 174 -44.07 -45.77 0.08
CA SER A 174 -44.84 -46.57 1.03
C SER A 174 -46.35 -46.37 0.85
N ALA A 175 -46.80 -45.12 0.70
CA ALA A 175 -48.20 -44.78 0.45
C ALA A 175 -48.70 -45.39 -0.86
N THR A 176 -47.89 -45.36 -1.92
CA THR A 176 -48.21 -45.99 -3.21
C THR A 176 -48.33 -47.51 -3.07
N GLN A 177 -47.47 -48.15 -2.27
CA GLN A 177 -47.58 -49.59 -2.00
C GLN A 177 -48.88 -49.93 -1.26
N VAL A 178 -49.26 -49.14 -0.25
CA VAL A 178 -50.53 -49.30 0.47
C VAL A 178 -51.71 -49.11 -0.47
N ALA A 179 -51.71 -48.05 -1.29
CA ALA A 179 -52.76 -47.79 -2.28
C ALA A 179 -52.90 -48.95 -3.28
N ARG A 180 -51.79 -49.53 -3.75
CA ARG A 180 -51.81 -50.73 -4.62
C ARG A 180 -52.47 -51.94 -3.94
N ARG A 181 -52.15 -52.20 -2.67
CA ARG A 181 -52.80 -53.28 -1.91
C ARG A 181 -54.29 -53.01 -1.71
N GLY A 182 -54.66 -51.78 -1.38
CA GLY A 182 -56.06 -51.36 -1.27
C GLY A 182 -56.82 -51.56 -2.59
N GLY A 183 -56.21 -51.18 -3.72
CA GLY A 183 -56.77 -51.41 -5.05
C GLY A 183 -57.03 -52.88 -5.35
N ALA A 184 -56.12 -53.78 -4.96
CA ALA A 184 -56.32 -55.23 -5.10
C ALA A 184 -57.50 -55.74 -4.26
N VAL A 185 -57.65 -55.25 -3.02
CA VAL A 185 -58.79 -55.61 -2.15
C VAL A 185 -60.11 -55.11 -2.74
N VAL A 186 -60.16 -53.88 -3.22
CA VAL A 186 -61.36 -53.33 -3.88
C VAL A 186 -61.71 -54.13 -5.13
N SER A 187 -60.72 -54.52 -5.94
CA SER A 187 -60.93 -55.39 -7.10
C SER A 187 -61.55 -56.73 -6.71
N GLN A 188 -61.11 -57.34 -5.61
CA GLN A 188 -61.69 -58.59 -5.10
C GLN A 188 -63.15 -58.40 -4.65
N VAL A 189 -63.45 -57.28 -3.99
CA VAL A 189 -64.83 -56.94 -3.57
C VAL A 189 -65.74 -56.77 -4.78
N VAL A 190 -65.29 -56.07 -5.83
CA VAL A 190 -66.05 -55.90 -7.07
C VAL A 190 -66.34 -57.24 -7.74
N ALA A 191 -65.34 -58.13 -7.85
CA ALA A 191 -65.52 -59.47 -8.41
C ALA A 191 -66.55 -60.28 -7.60
N THR A 192 -66.48 -60.21 -6.27
CA THR A 192 -67.44 -60.90 -5.38
C THR A 192 -68.86 -60.36 -5.56
N MET A 193 -69.03 -59.03 -5.71
CA MET A 193 -70.33 -58.42 -6.00
C MET A 193 -70.89 -58.86 -7.35
N GLU A 194 -70.04 -59.09 -8.34
CA GLU A 194 -70.44 -59.60 -9.65
C GLU A 194 -70.90 -61.08 -9.58
N GLU A 195 -70.23 -61.91 -8.78
CA GLU A 195 -70.67 -63.28 -8.48
C GLU A 195 -72.01 -63.32 -7.74
N ILE A 196 -72.20 -62.43 -6.75
CA ILE A 196 -73.48 -62.27 -6.04
C ILE A 196 -74.59 -61.86 -7.02
N ASN A 197 -74.34 -60.89 -7.89
CA ASN A 197 -75.30 -60.43 -8.88
C ASN A 197 -75.69 -61.55 -9.86
N SER A 198 -74.71 -62.33 -10.33
CA SER A 198 -74.94 -63.51 -11.18
C SER A 198 -75.80 -64.57 -10.47
N SER A 199 -75.51 -64.84 -9.19
CA SER A 199 -76.29 -65.78 -8.39
C SER A 199 -77.72 -65.30 -8.15
N SER A 200 -77.91 -64.01 -7.87
CA SER A 200 -79.23 -63.39 -7.72
C SER A 200 -80.07 -63.49 -8.99
N LYS A 201 -79.46 -63.33 -10.18
CA LYS A 201 -80.16 -63.57 -11.46
C LYS A 201 -80.63 -65.02 -11.60
N LYS A 202 -79.76 -66.00 -11.30
CA LYS A 202 -80.17 -67.42 -11.31
C LYS A 202 -81.32 -67.71 -10.35
N ILE A 203 -81.30 -67.11 -9.15
CA ILE A 203 -82.40 -67.22 -8.20
C ILE A 203 -83.68 -66.63 -8.79
N SER A 204 -83.60 -65.45 -9.42
CA SER A 204 -84.74 -64.83 -10.10
C SER A 204 -85.31 -65.72 -11.20
N ASP A 205 -84.45 -66.36 -12.00
CA ASP A 205 -84.87 -67.29 -13.05
C ASP A 205 -85.58 -68.52 -12.46
N ILE A 206 -85.06 -69.08 -11.36
CA ILE A 206 -85.68 -70.20 -10.64
C ILE A 206 -87.03 -69.78 -10.06
N ILE A 207 -87.13 -68.61 -9.43
CA ILE A 207 -88.40 -68.09 -8.92
C ILE A 207 -89.41 -67.94 -10.06
N GLY A 208 -88.98 -67.46 -11.23
CA GLY A 208 -89.84 -67.40 -12.42
C GLY A 208 -90.37 -68.77 -12.85
N VAL A 209 -89.53 -69.81 -12.81
CA VAL A 209 -89.97 -71.21 -13.05
C VAL A 209 -90.95 -71.68 -11.97
N ILE A 210 -90.67 -71.40 -10.69
CA ILE A 210 -91.56 -71.75 -9.57
C ILE A 210 -92.91 -71.08 -9.71
N ASP A 211 -92.95 -69.80 -10.08
CA ASP A 211 -94.20 -69.05 -10.30
C ASP A 211 -95.01 -69.66 -11.46
N GLY A 212 -94.31 -70.10 -12.52
CA GLY A 212 -94.91 -70.89 -13.60
C GLY A 212 -95.51 -72.23 -13.13
N ILE A 213 -94.78 -72.99 -12.28
CA ILE A 213 -95.28 -74.24 -11.68
C ILE A 213 -96.46 -73.97 -10.76
N ALA A 214 -96.41 -72.91 -9.96
CA ALA A 214 -97.50 -72.51 -9.06
C ALA A 214 -98.77 -72.19 -9.86
N PHE A 215 -98.65 -71.47 -10.97
CA PHE A 215 -99.78 -71.22 -11.87
C PHE A 215 -100.35 -72.51 -12.47
N GLN A 216 -99.49 -73.40 -12.97
CA GLN A 216 -99.92 -74.72 -13.49
C GLN A 216 -100.61 -75.57 -12.41
N THR A 217 -100.08 -75.56 -11.19
CA THR A 217 -100.65 -76.28 -10.03
C THR A 217 -102.00 -75.68 -9.65
N ASN A 218 -102.13 -74.35 -9.68
CA ASN A 218 -103.39 -73.65 -9.43
C ASN A 218 -104.45 -74.00 -10.48
N ILE A 219 -104.09 -74.06 -11.77
CA ILE A 219 -104.99 -74.51 -12.84
C ILE A 219 -105.37 -75.98 -12.67
N LEU A 220 -104.42 -76.86 -12.34
CA LEU A 220 -104.69 -78.28 -12.11
C LEU A 220 -105.62 -78.49 -10.91
N ALA A 221 -105.41 -77.77 -9.81
CA ALA A 221 -106.26 -77.79 -8.63
C ALA A 221 -107.67 -77.27 -8.95
N LEU A 222 -107.78 -76.22 -9.77
CA LEU A 222 -109.08 -75.68 -10.22
C LEU A 222 -109.82 -76.68 -11.12
N ASN A 223 -109.12 -77.32 -12.06
CA ASN A 223 -109.70 -78.38 -12.91
C ASN A 223 -110.12 -79.60 -12.08
N GLY A 224 -109.30 -80.01 -11.11
CA GLY A 224 -109.64 -81.09 -10.17
C GLY A 224 -110.83 -80.75 -9.27
N ALA A 225 -111.01 -79.48 -8.91
CA ALA A 225 -112.22 -79.02 -8.20
C ALA A 225 -113.46 -79.02 -9.09
N VAL A 226 -113.31 -78.77 -10.40
CA VAL A 226 -114.40 -78.86 -11.40
C VAL A 226 -114.78 -80.31 -11.71
N GLU A 227 -113.82 -81.23 -11.82
CA GLU A 227 -114.08 -82.68 -12.04
C GLU A 227 -114.48 -83.42 -10.75
N GLY A 228 -114.08 -82.91 -9.58
CA GLY A 228 -114.45 -83.42 -8.27
C GLY A 228 -115.79 -82.89 -7.74
N ALA A 229 -116.40 -81.90 -8.41
CA ALA A 229 -117.77 -81.51 -8.16
C ALA A 229 -118.71 -82.52 -8.86
N PRO A 230 -119.46 -83.36 -8.12
CA PRO A 230 -120.47 -84.20 -8.75
C PRO A 230 -121.51 -83.31 -9.42
N ALA A 231 -121.92 -83.68 -10.63
CA ALA A 231 -123.10 -83.16 -11.28
C ALA A 231 -124.27 -83.15 -10.28
N GLY A 232 -124.59 -81.95 -9.80
CA GLY A 232 -125.77 -81.58 -9.02
C GLY A 232 -126.36 -80.34 -9.65
#